data_AF-A0A363TKE7-F1
#
_entry.id   AF-A0A363TKE7-F1
#
_cell.length_a   1.000
_cell.length_b   1.000
_cell.length_c   1.000
_cell.angle_alpha   90.00
_cell.angle_beta   90.00
_cell.angle_gamma   90.00
#
_symmetry.space_group_name_H-M   'P 1'
#
loop_
_entity.id
_entity.type
_entity.pdbx_description
1 polymer ?
#
loop_
_entity_poly.entity_id
_entity_poly.type
_entity_poly.pdbx_seq_one_letter_code
_entity_poly.pdbx_strand_id
1 'polypeptide(L)'
;MTAYLAPKGLIDLRNGIFGAAVTAGLGFGMVAGSATPADAFLFGWQRDSRPTYYPQQDYSRPMFDLDRPARVSRPKHRPGPREPKVSPEFRAKAQGPLTLIVSLDKQELVLWANGEAVARSRVSTGTRANPTPTGVFSVIEKDRWHWSNLYDSAPMHFMHRITWSGLALHQGIVPNYPASHGCIRLPEAFVSQLWGVTRLGARVIIVRGEATPVEISHPRLFAPAKPAAPLISRLDPALLSPDSLRTLDTPLKMAQLTGLQTIAMTATDAPATEAPATAAPSNLKPGPVSVFVSRKDGKLYVRKGFTPVFDAPVTIDRPAEPLGTHVFTALAVDGEQVRWNVVSMPSSSRSAEPVPPAGAALDRIAIPQDARERIAALLSAGASLIVSDQGLGPETGKGTDFIVLTR
;
A
#
# COMPACT_ATOMS: atom_id res chain seq x y z
N MET A 1 -45.52 59.37 -13.93
CA MET A 1 -44.87 60.14 -12.86
C MET A 1 -43.55 59.44 -12.56
N THR A 2 -42.48 59.84 -13.25
CA THR A 2 -41.37 60.69 -12.70
C THR A 2 -40.52 59.92 -11.68
N ALA A 3 -39.20 59.74 -11.71
CA ALA A 3 -38.06 59.96 -12.62
C ALA A 3 -36.81 59.59 -11.74
N TYR A 4 -35.81 58.81 -12.22
CA TYR A 4 -34.38 59.22 -12.42
C TYR A 4 -33.54 59.42 -11.11
N LEU A 5 -32.25 59.08 -10.92
CA LEU A 5 -31.04 58.86 -11.74
C LEU A 5 -29.98 58.12 -10.89
N ALA A 6 -29.19 57.24 -11.50
CA ALA A 6 -27.72 57.12 -11.28
C ALA A 6 -27.03 58.06 -12.29
N PRO A 7 -25.70 58.41 -12.30
CA PRO A 7 -24.57 57.44 -12.32
C PRO A 7 -23.13 57.94 -11.95
N LYS A 8 -22.15 56.99 -12.03
CA LYS A 8 -20.76 57.05 -12.56
C LYS A 8 -19.71 58.12 -12.13
N GLY A 9 -18.47 57.65 -11.95
CA GLY A 9 -17.22 58.44 -12.11
C GLY A 9 -15.95 57.57 -12.12
N LEU A 10 -15.29 57.49 -13.29
CA LEU A 10 -13.95 56.98 -13.64
C LEU A 10 -13.10 58.19 -14.09
N ILE A 11 -11.75 58.05 -14.26
CA ILE A 11 -10.73 58.91 -14.96
C ILE A 11 -9.60 59.35 -13.97
N ASP A 12 -8.28 59.42 -14.21
CA ASP A 12 -7.29 59.18 -15.31
C ASP A 12 -5.87 59.07 -14.66
N LEU A 13 -4.90 58.24 -15.10
CA LEU A 13 -3.83 58.39 -16.14
C LEU A 13 -2.68 59.43 -15.91
N ARG A 14 -1.42 58.90 -15.98
CA ARG A 14 -0.18 59.43 -16.63
C ARG A 14 0.96 60.17 -15.86
N ASN A 15 2.15 59.54 -15.95
CA ASN A 15 3.48 60.00 -16.44
C ASN A 15 4.48 60.87 -15.62
N GLY A 16 5.78 60.49 -15.74
CA GLY A 16 7.01 61.33 -15.68
C GLY A 16 7.90 61.07 -14.45
N ILE A 17 9.07 60.40 -14.48
CA ILE A 17 10.42 60.67 -15.08
C ILE A 17 11.19 61.87 -14.47
N PHE A 18 12.51 61.64 -14.24
CA PHE A 18 13.63 62.47 -13.73
C PHE A 18 13.91 62.30 -12.22
N GLY A 19 15.07 61.88 -11.70
CA GLY A 19 16.42 61.72 -12.25
C GLY A 19 17.35 62.85 -11.79
N ALA A 20 18.22 62.60 -10.80
CA ALA A 20 19.59 63.15 -10.68
C ALA A 20 20.28 62.74 -9.36
N ALA A 21 21.50 62.23 -9.50
CA ALA A 21 22.47 61.92 -8.45
C ALA A 21 23.39 63.13 -8.19
N VAL A 22 23.97 63.24 -6.99
CA VAL A 22 25.33 63.81 -6.79
C VAL A 22 26.04 63.09 -5.63
N THR A 23 27.23 62.63 -5.97
CA THR A 23 28.28 61.97 -5.20
C THR A 23 29.17 62.98 -4.47
N ALA A 24 29.68 62.65 -3.29
CA ALA A 24 31.00 63.11 -2.84
C ALA A 24 31.55 62.15 -1.77
N GLY A 25 32.70 61.53 -2.07
CA GLY A 25 33.47 60.70 -1.15
C GLY A 25 34.71 61.42 -0.61
N LEU A 26 35.43 60.71 0.27
CA LEU A 26 36.85 60.78 0.70
C LEU A 26 36.87 60.05 2.08
N GLY A 27 37.70 59.06 2.43
CA GLY A 27 38.97 58.56 1.93
C GLY A 27 39.96 58.43 3.12
N PHE A 28 40.63 57.28 3.26
CA PHE A 28 41.72 56.89 4.20
C PHE A 28 41.32 56.37 5.61
N GLY A 29 41.92 55.30 6.15
CA GLY A 29 43.06 54.48 5.72
C GLY A 29 43.22 53.20 6.56
N MET A 30 43.96 52.22 6.02
CA MET A 30 44.36 50.98 6.67
C MET A 30 45.50 51.20 7.68
N VAL A 31 45.41 50.55 8.86
CA VAL A 31 46.56 50.05 9.61
C VAL A 31 46.21 48.65 10.11
N ALA A 32 47.09 47.69 9.80
CA ALA A 32 47.06 46.33 10.31
C ALA A 32 47.75 46.25 11.69
N GLY A 33 47.17 45.48 12.61
CA GLY A 33 47.74 45.19 13.91
C GLY A 33 46.94 44.10 14.63
N SER A 34 47.58 42.95 14.84
CA SER A 34 47.08 41.71 15.42
C SER A 34 46.60 41.84 16.86
N ALA A 35 45.40 41.31 17.16
CA ALA A 35 45.01 40.81 18.47
C ALA A 35 43.92 39.73 18.32
N THR A 36 44.10 38.64 19.05
CA THR A 36 43.24 37.44 19.12
C THR A 36 41.84 37.75 19.65
N PRO A 37 40.75 37.17 19.10
CA PRO A 37 39.46 37.15 19.78
C PRO A 37 39.33 35.87 20.62
N ALA A 38 39.25 36.03 21.93
CA ALA A 38 38.76 35.00 22.84
C ALA A 38 37.22 35.04 22.91
N ASP A 39 36.66 33.84 22.94
CA ASP A 39 35.33 33.45 23.42
C ASP A 39 34.09 33.81 22.57
N ALA A 40 33.88 32.95 21.57
CA ALA A 40 32.59 32.67 20.96
C ALA A 40 31.82 31.61 21.76
N PHE A 41 30.57 31.91 22.14
CA PHE A 41 29.57 30.88 22.44
C PHE A 41 28.80 30.57 21.14
N LEU A 42 29.20 29.49 20.48
CA LEU A 42 28.55 28.90 19.32
C LEU A 42 27.71 27.69 19.74
N PHE A 43 26.37 27.76 19.59
CA PHE A 43 25.55 26.56 19.43
C PHE A 43 25.53 26.18 17.94
N GLY A 44 26.61 25.51 17.51
CA GLY A 44 26.75 24.95 16.18
C GLY A 44 26.07 23.60 16.06
N TRP A 45 25.04 23.52 15.22
CA TRP A 45 24.63 22.28 14.57
C TRP A 45 25.79 21.81 13.68
N GLN A 46 26.61 20.89 14.19
CA GLN A 46 27.65 20.27 13.40
C GLN A 46 27.17 18.94 12.82
N ARG A 47 27.10 18.99 11.50
CA ARG A 47 26.73 17.97 10.53
C ARG A 47 27.84 16.92 10.46
N ASP A 48 27.65 15.79 11.13
CA ASP A 48 28.42 14.57 10.81
C ASP A 48 27.63 13.74 9.79
N SER A 49 27.94 14.00 8.52
CA SER A 49 27.59 13.11 7.42
C SER A 49 28.62 11.99 7.40
N ARG A 50 28.30 10.85 8.04
CA ARG A 50 28.99 9.58 7.78
C ARG A 50 27.99 8.58 7.19
N PRO A 51 28.29 7.95 6.04
CA PRO A 51 27.43 6.97 5.43
C PRO A 51 27.53 5.68 6.26
N THR A 52 26.49 5.33 7.01
CA THR A 52 26.39 3.98 7.57
C THR A 52 26.01 3.03 6.45
N TYR A 53 27.06 2.46 5.85
CA TYR A 53 27.04 1.30 4.98
C TYR A 53 26.27 0.15 5.66
N TYR A 54 25.13 -0.24 5.09
CA TYR A 54 24.48 -1.51 5.41
C TYR A 54 25.23 -2.61 4.64
N PRO A 55 25.94 -3.55 5.29
CA PRO A 55 26.38 -4.73 4.56
C PRO A 55 25.14 -5.59 4.27
N GLN A 56 24.87 -5.79 2.97
CA GLN A 56 24.08 -6.93 2.48
C GLN A 56 24.71 -8.21 3.03
N GLN A 57 24.09 -8.83 4.03
CA GLN A 57 24.50 -10.17 4.46
C GLN A 57 23.90 -11.21 3.52
N ASP A 58 24.82 -11.84 2.81
CA ASP A 58 24.66 -13.01 1.96
C ASP A 58 24.24 -14.23 2.82
N TYR A 59 23.07 -14.80 2.52
CA TYR A 59 22.50 -15.97 3.22
C TYR A 59 23.12 -17.30 2.75
N SER A 60 24.44 -17.32 2.59
CA SER A 60 25.15 -18.44 1.98
C SER A 60 26.48 -18.72 2.68
N ARG A 61 26.48 -19.22 3.93
CA ARG A 61 27.59 -20.05 4.45
C ARG A 61 27.28 -20.75 5.80
N PRO A 62 27.81 -21.97 6.02
CA PRO A 62 27.45 -22.82 7.15
C PRO A 62 28.26 -22.52 8.42
N MET A 63 27.64 -22.85 9.56
CA MET A 63 28.18 -22.81 10.92
C MET A 63 29.53 -23.52 11.04
N PHE A 64 30.55 -22.84 11.59
CA PHE A 64 31.46 -23.47 12.54
C PHE A 64 31.86 -22.49 13.65
N ASP A 65 31.82 -23.09 14.84
CA ASP A 65 32.24 -22.73 16.19
C ASP A 65 33.38 -21.70 16.31
N LEU A 66 33.28 -20.81 17.31
CA LEU A 66 34.28 -20.63 18.37
C LEU A 66 33.84 -19.52 19.35
N ASP A 67 33.95 -19.85 20.64
CA ASP A 67 33.90 -19.01 21.84
C ASP A 67 32.54 -18.50 22.36
N ARG A 68 31.97 -19.41 23.16
CA ARG A 68 30.73 -19.36 23.93
C ARG A 68 30.77 -18.32 25.07
N PRO A 69 30.03 -17.20 25.03
CA PRO A 69 29.78 -16.40 26.22
C PRO A 69 28.83 -17.14 27.17
N ALA A 70 28.97 -16.86 28.47
CA ALA A 70 28.25 -17.50 29.56
C ALA A 70 26.75 -17.63 29.26
N ARG A 71 26.25 -18.85 29.44
CA ARG A 71 24.86 -19.24 29.23
C ARG A 71 23.97 -18.37 30.13
N VAL A 72 23.45 -17.26 29.61
CA VAL A 72 22.31 -16.57 30.23
C VAL A 72 21.25 -17.65 30.35
N SER A 73 20.92 -17.99 31.60
CA SER A 73 19.91 -18.97 31.92
C SER A 73 18.60 -18.49 31.29
N ARG A 74 18.26 -19.07 30.12
CA ARG A 74 16.91 -18.95 29.55
C ARG A 74 15.95 -19.26 30.71
N PRO A 75 15.07 -18.33 31.11
CA PRO A 75 14.10 -18.59 32.15
C PRO A 75 13.42 -19.93 31.84
N LYS A 76 13.37 -20.84 32.82
CA LYS A 76 12.65 -22.12 32.69
C LYS A 76 11.31 -21.83 32.03
N HIS A 77 11.05 -22.51 30.92
CA HIS A 77 9.87 -22.40 30.07
C HIS A 77 8.61 -22.15 30.93
N ARG A 78 8.23 -20.89 31.12
CA ARG A 78 6.89 -20.59 31.60
C ARG A 78 5.97 -21.15 30.51
N PRO A 79 4.93 -21.94 30.86
CA PRO A 79 3.99 -22.40 29.86
C PRO A 79 3.51 -21.16 29.14
N GLY A 80 3.81 -21.07 27.84
CA GLY A 80 3.39 -19.93 27.05
C GLY A 80 1.86 -19.80 27.12
N PRO A 81 1.28 -18.60 26.92
CA PRO A 81 -0.14 -18.43 26.63
C PRO A 81 -0.76 -19.66 25.94
N ARG A 82 -1.81 -20.19 26.57
CA ARG A 82 -2.57 -21.33 26.04
C ARG A 82 -2.98 -21.04 24.59
N GLU A 83 -3.24 -22.08 23.80
CA GLU A 83 -3.73 -21.90 22.42
C GLU A 83 -4.77 -20.78 22.36
N PRO A 84 -4.69 -19.88 21.36
CA PRO A 84 -5.61 -18.77 21.26
C PRO A 84 -7.02 -19.35 21.20
N LYS A 85 -7.74 -19.26 22.32
CA LYS A 85 -9.14 -19.64 22.42
C LYS A 85 -9.92 -18.53 21.74
N VAL A 86 -9.94 -18.57 20.41
CA VAL A 86 -10.84 -17.73 19.63
C VAL A 86 -12.25 -18.15 20.02
N SER A 87 -13.01 -17.24 20.63
CA SER A 87 -14.40 -17.55 20.96
C SER A 87 -15.17 -17.86 19.66
N PRO A 88 -16.11 -18.82 19.68
CA PRO A 88 -16.93 -19.13 18.50
C PRO A 88 -17.62 -17.88 17.94
N GLU A 89 -18.09 -17.00 18.82
CA GLU A 89 -18.71 -15.72 18.45
C GLU A 89 -17.73 -14.79 17.70
N PHE A 90 -16.52 -14.59 18.23
CA PHE A 90 -15.52 -13.75 17.58
C PHE A 90 -15.12 -14.31 16.21
N ARG A 91 -14.97 -15.63 16.09
CA ARG A 91 -14.69 -16.30 14.82
C ARG A 91 -15.82 -16.14 13.81
N ALA A 92 -17.07 -16.28 14.25
CA ALA A 92 -18.24 -16.15 13.39
C ALA A 92 -18.37 -14.73 12.81
N LYS A 93 -18.06 -13.70 13.62
CA LYS A 93 -18.07 -12.29 13.18
C LYS A 93 -16.88 -11.95 12.29
N ALA A 94 -15.69 -12.49 12.56
CA ALA A 94 -14.45 -12.15 11.85
C ALA A 94 -14.26 -12.94 10.53
N GLN A 95 -15.25 -12.92 9.64
CA GLN A 95 -15.23 -13.62 8.36
C GLN A 95 -15.03 -12.68 7.16
N GLY A 96 -14.49 -13.23 6.07
CA GLY A 96 -14.20 -12.47 4.85
C GLY A 96 -12.96 -11.57 4.96
N PRO A 97 -12.84 -10.55 4.11
CA PRO A 97 -11.70 -9.63 4.14
C PRO A 97 -11.65 -8.84 5.45
N LEU A 98 -10.51 -8.92 6.14
CA LEU A 98 -10.26 -8.26 7.42
C LEU A 98 -9.41 -7.00 7.23
N THR A 99 -9.83 -5.90 7.85
CA THR A 99 -9.08 -4.64 7.92
C THR A 99 -8.97 -4.18 9.36
N LEU A 100 -7.75 -3.93 9.82
CA LEU A 100 -7.46 -3.37 11.13
C LEU A 100 -7.22 -1.87 10.95
N ILE A 101 -8.00 -1.04 11.61
CA ILE A 101 -7.79 0.42 11.61
C ILE A 101 -7.32 0.84 13.01
N VAL A 102 -6.17 1.47 13.08
CA VAL A 102 -5.55 1.96 14.32
C VAL A 102 -5.56 3.47 14.31
N SER A 103 -6.25 4.06 15.28
CA SER A 103 -6.24 5.50 15.52
C SER A 103 -5.21 5.82 16.60
N LEU A 104 -4.18 6.57 16.23
CA LEU A 104 -3.13 6.99 17.16
C LEU A 104 -3.65 7.98 18.20
N ASP A 105 -4.56 8.88 17.82
CA ASP A 105 -5.04 9.91 18.74
C ASP A 105 -6.09 9.36 19.71
N LYS A 106 -6.89 8.37 19.29
CA LYS A 106 -7.82 7.66 20.16
C LYS A 106 -7.19 6.51 20.96
N GLN A 107 -5.96 6.10 20.63
CA GLN A 107 -5.34 4.89 21.16
C GLN A 107 -6.29 3.67 21.07
N GLU A 108 -6.92 3.50 19.91
CA GLU A 108 -7.89 2.43 19.65
C GLU A 108 -7.55 1.69 18.35
N LEU A 109 -7.79 0.39 18.35
CA LEU A 109 -7.86 -0.46 17.17
C LEU A 109 -9.29 -0.95 16.98
N VAL A 110 -9.81 -0.85 15.75
CA VAL A 110 -11.07 -1.45 15.32
C VAL A 110 -10.78 -2.51 14.27
N LEU A 111 -11.28 -3.73 14.51
CA LEU A 111 -11.28 -4.81 13.54
C LEU A 111 -12.56 -4.73 12.72
N TRP A 112 -12.39 -4.61 11.41
CA TRP A 112 -13.46 -4.64 10.43
C TRP A 112 -13.43 -5.96 9.66
N ALA A 113 -14.60 -6.57 9.48
CA ALA A 113 -14.78 -7.76 8.68
C ALA A 113 -15.91 -7.51 7.68
N ASN A 114 -15.65 -7.72 6.38
CA ASN A 114 -16.65 -7.57 5.33
C ASN A 114 -17.40 -6.20 5.30
N GLY A 115 -16.74 -5.14 5.77
CA GLY A 115 -17.29 -3.77 5.86
C GLY A 115 -17.92 -3.40 7.20
N GLU A 116 -18.02 -4.32 8.15
CA GLU A 116 -18.64 -4.10 9.46
C GLU A 116 -17.61 -4.12 10.60
N ALA A 117 -17.81 -3.27 11.62
CA ALA A 117 -16.97 -3.25 12.80
C ALA A 117 -17.33 -4.43 13.73
N VAL A 118 -16.43 -5.39 13.87
CA VAL A 118 -16.70 -6.65 14.60
C VAL A 118 -16.04 -6.73 15.97
N ALA A 119 -14.99 -5.95 16.21
CA ALA A 119 -14.35 -5.87 17.52
C ALA A 119 -13.55 -4.56 17.68
N ARG A 120 -13.38 -4.13 18.93
CA ARG A 120 -12.58 -2.96 19.30
C ARG A 120 -11.65 -3.30 20.45
N SER A 121 -10.50 -2.65 20.50
CA SER A 121 -9.56 -2.74 21.61
C SER A 121 -8.84 -1.43 21.81
N ARG A 122 -8.54 -1.11 23.07
CA ARG A 122 -7.53 -0.13 23.40
C ARG A 122 -6.16 -0.61 22.92
N VAL A 123 -5.30 0.33 22.55
CA VAL A 123 -3.90 0.08 22.21
C VAL A 123 -2.97 1.00 22.99
N SER A 124 -1.69 0.65 23.07
CA SER A 124 -0.64 1.58 23.47
C SER A 124 0.45 1.59 22.40
N THR A 125 0.54 2.71 21.69
CA THR A 125 1.43 2.89 20.53
C THR A 125 2.75 3.53 20.93
N GLY A 126 3.56 3.89 19.93
CA GLY A 126 4.86 4.52 20.07
C GLY A 126 4.84 5.86 20.80
N THR A 127 5.82 6.08 21.67
CA THR A 127 6.06 7.36 22.35
C THR A 127 6.39 8.48 21.37
N ARG A 128 6.47 9.73 21.83
CA ARG A 128 6.94 10.85 21.00
C ARG A 128 8.37 10.66 20.48
N ALA A 129 9.24 10.04 21.28
CA ALA A 129 10.62 9.74 20.90
C ALA A 129 10.72 8.58 19.90
N ASN A 130 9.77 7.64 19.96
CA ASN A 130 9.73 6.45 19.10
C ASN A 130 8.32 6.29 18.52
N PRO A 131 7.90 7.18 17.61
CA PRO A 131 6.52 7.25 17.15
C PRO A 131 6.15 6.05 16.29
N THR A 132 4.91 5.59 16.40
CA THR A 132 4.32 4.67 15.41
C THR A 132 4.06 5.45 14.12
N PRO A 133 4.59 5.03 12.96
CA PRO A 133 4.35 5.72 11.70
C PRO A 133 2.90 5.53 11.24
N THR A 134 2.35 6.55 10.58
CA THR A 134 1.03 6.45 9.94
C THR A 134 1.20 5.91 8.52
N GLY A 135 0.22 5.16 8.03
CA GLY A 135 0.29 4.58 6.71
C GLY A 135 -0.63 3.40 6.48
N VAL A 136 -0.40 2.75 5.35
CA VAL A 136 -1.06 1.51 4.93
C VAL A 136 -0.03 0.38 4.98
N PHE A 137 -0.39 -0.69 5.68
CA PHE A 137 0.47 -1.84 5.93
C PHE A 137 -0.32 -3.14 5.73
N SER A 138 0.39 -4.26 5.76
CA SER A 138 -0.19 -5.60 5.80
C SER A 138 0.54 -6.45 6.82
N VAL A 139 -0.13 -7.43 7.41
CA VAL A 139 0.54 -8.46 8.22
C VAL A 139 1.45 -9.30 7.31
N ILE A 140 2.77 -9.20 7.49
CA ILE A 140 3.77 -9.92 6.67
C ILE A 140 4.32 -11.17 7.36
N GLU A 141 4.26 -11.22 8.69
CA GLU A 141 4.67 -12.37 9.48
C GLU A 141 3.82 -12.47 10.74
N LYS A 142 3.64 -13.70 11.23
CA LYS A 142 2.97 -13.99 12.49
C LYS A 142 3.80 -14.96 13.32
N ASP A 143 4.00 -14.62 14.59
CA ASP A 143 4.70 -15.48 15.53
C ASP A 143 3.99 -15.43 16.88
N ARG A 144 3.59 -16.60 17.39
CA ARG A 144 2.90 -16.69 18.68
C ARG A 144 3.87 -16.41 19.83
N TRP A 145 5.12 -16.82 19.70
CA TRP A 145 6.14 -16.86 20.74
C TRP A 145 7.27 -15.88 20.48
N HIS A 146 6.96 -14.72 19.91
CA HIS A 146 8.01 -13.79 19.48
C HIS A 146 8.75 -13.17 20.66
N TRP A 147 10.06 -13.05 20.50
CA TRP A 147 10.97 -12.31 21.39
C TRP A 147 11.65 -11.23 20.56
N SER A 148 11.67 -9.99 21.03
CA SER A 148 12.26 -8.88 20.28
C SER A 148 13.76 -9.04 20.11
N ASN A 149 14.23 -9.06 18.86
CA ASN A 149 15.66 -9.01 18.56
C ASN A 149 16.29 -7.64 18.84
N LEU A 150 15.48 -6.58 18.96
CA LEU A 150 15.92 -5.18 19.07
C LEU A 150 15.81 -4.60 20.49
N TYR A 151 15.02 -5.23 21.36
CA TYR A 151 14.68 -4.70 22.69
C TYR A 151 14.91 -5.74 23.77
N ASP A 152 16.17 -6.09 24.00
CA ASP A 152 16.62 -7.00 25.09
C ASP A 152 15.79 -8.28 25.23
N SER A 153 15.40 -8.89 24.11
CA SER A 153 14.51 -10.05 24.13
C SER A 153 13.22 -9.79 24.92
N ALA A 154 12.59 -8.63 24.78
CA ALA A 154 11.29 -8.38 25.38
C ALA A 154 10.24 -9.33 24.75
N PRO A 155 9.39 -10.00 25.54
CA PRO A 155 8.37 -10.90 25.00
C PRO A 155 7.30 -10.11 24.25
N MET A 156 6.99 -10.57 23.02
CA MET A 156 6.03 -9.97 22.10
C MET A 156 5.04 -11.03 21.60
N HIS A 157 4.37 -11.74 22.50
CA HIS A 157 3.48 -12.83 22.11
C HIS A 157 2.36 -12.38 21.17
N PHE A 158 1.88 -13.34 20.36
CA PHE A 158 0.84 -13.11 19.35
C PHE A 158 1.22 -11.97 18.38
N MET A 159 2.47 -11.92 17.96
CA MET A 159 3.00 -10.90 17.06
C MET A 159 2.32 -10.98 15.69
N HIS A 160 1.95 -9.81 15.17
CA HIS A 160 1.68 -9.53 13.77
C HIS A 160 2.71 -8.50 13.29
N ARG A 161 3.75 -8.95 12.58
CA ARG A 161 4.74 -8.05 11.97
C ARG A 161 4.12 -7.34 10.79
N ILE A 162 4.39 -6.04 10.66
CA ILE A 162 3.90 -5.20 9.56
C ILE A 162 5.01 -4.47 8.79
N THR A 163 6.24 -4.45 9.32
CA THR A 163 7.45 -4.02 8.58
C THR A 163 8.64 -4.92 8.90
N TRP A 164 9.62 -5.02 7.99
CA TRP A 164 10.84 -5.78 8.27
C TRP A 164 11.77 -5.03 9.24
N SER A 165 11.68 -3.70 9.30
CA SER A 165 12.34 -2.87 10.31
C SER A 165 11.87 -3.09 11.75
N GLY A 166 10.81 -3.87 11.98
CA GLY A 166 10.43 -4.32 13.32
C GLY A 166 9.13 -3.74 13.88
N LEU A 167 8.32 -3.03 13.06
CA LEU A 167 7.01 -2.59 13.49
C LEU A 167 6.04 -3.77 13.55
N ALA A 168 5.36 -3.94 14.67
CA ALA A 168 4.41 -5.03 14.89
C ALA A 168 3.26 -4.65 15.82
N LEU A 169 2.16 -5.40 15.70
CA LEU A 169 1.14 -5.50 16.75
C LEU A 169 1.46 -6.71 17.62
N HIS A 170 1.34 -6.62 18.93
CA HIS A 170 1.62 -7.75 19.82
C HIS A 170 1.01 -7.57 21.22
N GLN A 171 1.02 -8.64 22.02
CA GLN A 171 0.67 -8.56 23.44
C GLN A 171 1.61 -7.61 24.18
N GLY A 172 1.06 -6.72 24.99
CA GLY A 172 1.85 -5.89 25.89
C GLY A 172 1.01 -5.16 26.92
N ILE A 173 1.69 -4.36 27.76
CA ILE A 173 1.02 -3.46 28.72
C ILE A 173 0.37 -2.32 27.93
N VAL A 174 -0.90 -2.07 28.20
CA VAL A 174 -1.71 -1.04 27.52
C VAL A 174 -2.15 0.05 28.50
N PRO A 175 -1.28 1.01 28.83
CA PRO A 175 -1.67 2.17 29.63
C PRO A 175 -2.59 3.11 28.84
N ASN A 176 -3.11 4.15 29.50
CA ASN A 176 -3.96 5.18 28.89
C ASN A 176 -3.19 6.21 28.03
N TYR A 177 -1.99 5.86 27.54
CA TYR A 177 -1.14 6.73 26.74
C TYR A 177 -0.14 5.93 25.86
N PRO A 178 0.45 6.53 24.81
CA PRO A 178 1.49 5.89 24.01
C PRO A 178 2.76 5.66 24.84
N ALA A 179 3.25 4.43 24.90
CA ALA A 179 4.37 4.06 25.76
C ALA A 179 5.25 2.93 25.19
N SER A 180 5.19 2.69 23.87
CA SER A 180 6.04 1.70 23.20
C SER A 180 7.20 2.36 22.44
N HIS A 181 8.08 1.53 21.87
CA HIS A 181 9.13 1.95 20.94
C HIS A 181 8.69 1.92 19.47
N GLY A 182 7.40 2.13 19.21
CA GLY A 182 6.82 2.16 17.86
C GLY A 182 5.78 1.06 17.63
N CYS A 183 5.95 -0.11 18.24
CA CYS A 183 4.98 -1.20 18.16
C CYS A 183 3.60 -0.84 18.74
N ILE A 184 2.56 -1.56 18.32
CA ILE A 184 1.19 -1.37 18.79
C ILE A 184 0.89 -2.48 19.80
N ARG A 185 0.89 -2.13 21.09
CA ARG A 185 0.61 -3.08 22.17
C ARG A 185 -0.89 -3.25 22.36
N LEU A 186 -1.31 -4.50 22.51
CA LEU A 186 -2.70 -4.92 22.70
C LEU A 186 -2.85 -5.75 23.98
N PRO A 187 -4.04 -5.74 24.62
CA PRO A 187 -4.35 -6.65 25.72
C PRO A 187 -4.33 -8.11 25.24
N GLU A 188 -3.84 -9.02 26.08
CA GLU A 188 -3.71 -10.44 25.76
C GLU A 188 -5.02 -11.07 25.28
N ALA A 189 -6.12 -10.76 25.97
CA ALA A 189 -7.45 -11.30 25.66
C ALA A 189 -7.94 -10.94 24.25
N PHE A 190 -7.51 -9.80 23.71
CA PHE A 190 -7.87 -9.38 22.36
C PHE A 190 -6.88 -9.90 21.32
N VAL A 191 -5.57 -9.71 21.54
CA VAL A 191 -4.55 -10.05 20.54
C VAL A 191 -4.46 -11.56 20.27
N SER A 192 -4.73 -12.39 21.27
CA SER A 192 -4.80 -13.85 21.09
C SER A 192 -5.93 -14.24 20.13
N GLN A 193 -7.12 -13.65 20.28
CA GLN A 193 -8.26 -13.88 19.37
C GLN A 193 -7.98 -13.30 17.98
N LEU A 194 -7.45 -12.07 17.90
CA LEU A 194 -7.04 -11.43 16.65
C LEU A 194 -6.02 -12.30 15.89
N TRP A 195 -5.02 -12.84 16.59
CA TRP A 195 -4.03 -13.75 16.02
C TRP A 195 -4.66 -15.03 15.50
N GLY A 196 -5.70 -15.55 16.14
CA GLY A 196 -6.39 -16.74 15.65
C GLY A 196 -7.23 -16.55 14.39
N VAL A 197 -7.69 -15.33 14.08
CA VAL A 197 -8.56 -15.06 12.91
C VAL A 197 -7.84 -14.39 11.74
N THR A 198 -6.79 -13.59 11.98
CA THR A 198 -6.09 -12.89 10.89
C THR A 198 -5.15 -13.82 10.12
N ARG A 199 -4.93 -13.52 8.84
CA ARG A 199 -3.97 -14.21 7.96
C ARG A 199 -2.87 -13.25 7.54
N LEU A 200 -1.79 -13.79 6.93
CA LEU A 200 -0.85 -12.95 6.21
C LEU A 200 -1.60 -12.16 5.11
N GLY A 201 -1.23 -10.90 4.94
CA GLY A 201 -1.87 -9.98 4.00
C GLY A 201 -3.05 -9.21 4.61
N ALA A 202 -3.48 -9.53 5.84
CA ALA A 202 -4.52 -8.75 6.52
C ALA A 202 -4.10 -7.26 6.59
N ARG A 203 -4.99 -6.39 6.14
CA ARG A 203 -4.73 -4.95 5.96
C ARG A 203 -4.68 -4.26 7.32
N VAL A 204 -3.65 -3.45 7.55
CA VAL A 204 -3.50 -2.60 8.74
C VAL A 204 -3.36 -1.15 8.29
N ILE A 205 -4.25 -0.28 8.71
CA ILE A 205 -4.24 1.14 8.38
C ILE A 205 -4.04 1.92 9.68
N ILE A 206 -2.98 2.73 9.73
CA ILE A 206 -2.63 3.51 10.92
C ILE A 206 -2.82 5.00 10.60
N VAL A 207 -3.71 5.66 11.32
CA VAL A 207 -4.10 7.06 11.08
C VAL A 207 -3.98 7.91 12.33
N ARG A 208 -3.84 9.22 12.13
CA ARG A 208 -4.19 10.24 13.12
C ARG A 208 -5.62 10.68 12.85
N GLY A 209 -6.49 10.67 13.85
CA GLY A 209 -7.93 10.88 13.71
C GLY A 209 -8.71 9.59 13.42
N GLU A 210 -9.78 9.74 12.66
CA GLU A 210 -10.73 8.66 12.35
C GLU A 210 -10.67 8.28 10.88
N ALA A 211 -10.75 6.99 10.61
CA ALA A 211 -10.96 6.45 9.28
C ALA A 211 -11.91 5.25 9.42
N THR A 212 -12.94 5.22 8.58
CA THR A 212 -13.93 4.14 8.57
C THR A 212 -14.11 3.67 7.13
N PRO A 213 -14.32 2.36 6.93
CA PRO A 213 -14.67 1.86 5.61
C PRO A 213 -16.06 2.34 5.21
N VAL A 214 -16.18 2.84 3.98
CA VAL A 214 -17.44 3.26 3.37
C VAL A 214 -17.64 2.45 2.10
N GLU A 215 -18.84 1.91 1.91
CA GLU A 215 -19.19 1.19 0.67
C GLU A 215 -19.16 2.15 -0.52
N ILE A 216 -18.61 1.71 -1.66
CA ILE A 216 -18.45 2.55 -2.84
C ILE A 216 -18.69 1.74 -4.11
N SER A 217 -19.36 2.38 -5.08
CA SER A 217 -19.47 1.90 -6.46
C SER A 217 -18.88 2.96 -7.38
N HIS A 218 -18.04 2.55 -8.32
CA HIS A 218 -17.36 3.46 -9.23
C HIS A 218 -16.95 2.76 -10.53
N PRO A 219 -17.16 3.35 -11.72
CA PRO A 219 -16.86 2.70 -13.01
C PRO A 219 -15.36 2.44 -13.21
N ARG A 220 -14.49 3.19 -12.53
CA ARG A 220 -13.03 2.99 -12.59
C ARG A 220 -12.53 1.83 -11.70
N LEU A 221 -13.34 1.31 -10.79
CA LEU A 221 -12.96 0.12 -10.02
C LEU A 221 -12.92 -1.11 -10.93
N PHE A 222 -12.18 -2.13 -10.48
CA PHE A 222 -12.03 -3.36 -11.26
C PHE A 222 -13.29 -4.23 -11.11
N ALA A 223 -13.71 -4.80 -12.23
CA ALA A 223 -14.71 -5.86 -12.30
C ALA A 223 -14.04 -7.13 -12.86
N PRO A 224 -14.49 -8.33 -12.50
CA PRO A 224 -13.99 -9.58 -13.06
C PRO A 224 -14.17 -9.58 -14.56
N ALA A 225 -13.24 -10.23 -15.27
CA ALA A 225 -13.41 -10.43 -16.69
C ALA A 225 -14.68 -11.25 -16.92
N LYS A 226 -15.55 -10.77 -17.82
CA LYS A 226 -16.69 -11.54 -18.30
C LYS A 226 -16.18 -12.91 -18.76
N PRO A 227 -16.74 -14.03 -18.27
CA PRO A 227 -16.35 -15.35 -18.77
C PRO A 227 -16.46 -15.35 -20.28
N ALA A 228 -15.38 -15.65 -20.99
CA ALA A 228 -15.44 -15.87 -22.42
C ALA A 228 -16.49 -16.98 -22.64
N ALA A 229 -17.54 -16.69 -23.41
CA ALA A 229 -18.52 -17.70 -23.78
C ALA A 229 -17.76 -18.94 -24.30
N PRO A 230 -18.14 -20.16 -23.90
CA PRO A 230 -17.43 -21.36 -24.33
C PRO A 230 -17.32 -21.36 -25.86
N LEU A 231 -16.15 -21.74 -26.39
CA LEU A 231 -15.84 -21.74 -27.83
C LEU A 231 -16.92 -22.49 -28.65
N ILE A 232 -17.61 -23.43 -28.00
CA ILE A 232 -18.71 -24.23 -28.56
C ILE A 232 -19.92 -23.35 -28.95
N SER A 233 -20.15 -22.20 -28.30
CA SER A 233 -21.20 -21.24 -28.70
C SER A 233 -20.82 -20.37 -29.89
N ARG A 234 -19.58 -20.46 -30.40
CA ARG A 234 -19.14 -19.76 -31.63
C ARG A 234 -19.11 -20.66 -32.86
N LEU A 235 -19.40 -21.95 -32.71
CA LEU A 235 -19.59 -22.84 -33.85
C LEU A 235 -21.00 -22.64 -34.37
N ASP A 236 -21.13 -22.41 -35.69
CA ASP A 236 -22.44 -22.37 -36.34
C ASP A 236 -23.22 -23.65 -36.02
N PRO A 237 -24.47 -23.57 -35.53
CA PRO A 237 -25.30 -24.75 -35.25
C PRO A 237 -25.49 -25.67 -36.47
N ALA A 238 -25.32 -25.10 -37.67
CA ALA A 238 -25.34 -25.83 -38.94
C ALA A 238 -24.19 -26.86 -39.08
N LEU A 239 -23.07 -26.65 -38.38
CA LEU A 239 -21.92 -27.57 -38.38
C LEU A 239 -22.10 -28.75 -37.40
N LEU A 240 -23.09 -28.68 -36.51
CA LEU A 240 -23.38 -29.69 -35.49
C LEU A 240 -24.63 -30.55 -35.82
N SER A 241 -25.21 -30.37 -37.01
CA SER A 241 -26.34 -31.18 -37.47
C SER A 241 -25.87 -32.58 -37.93
N PRO A 242 -26.60 -33.67 -37.62
CA PRO A 242 -26.19 -35.03 -37.95
C PRO A 242 -26.05 -35.31 -39.46
N ASP A 243 -26.74 -34.55 -40.31
CA ASP A 243 -26.56 -34.61 -41.78
C ASP A 243 -25.19 -34.08 -42.22
N SER A 244 -24.64 -33.07 -41.53
CA SER A 244 -23.32 -32.50 -41.83
C SER A 244 -22.17 -33.46 -41.52
N LEU A 245 -22.38 -34.50 -40.69
CA LEU A 245 -21.38 -35.50 -40.30
C LEU A 245 -21.33 -36.72 -41.21
N ARG A 246 -22.31 -36.89 -42.13
CA ARG A 246 -22.40 -38.07 -43.00
C ARG A 246 -21.85 -37.87 -44.41
N THR A 247 -21.66 -36.63 -44.85
CA THR A 247 -21.04 -36.31 -46.15
C THR A 247 -19.66 -35.70 -45.93
N LEU A 248 -18.64 -36.55 -45.81
CA LEU A 248 -17.23 -36.18 -45.70
C LEU A 248 -16.51 -36.09 -47.05
N ASP A 249 -17.23 -35.85 -48.15
CA ASP A 249 -16.66 -35.99 -49.51
C ASP A 249 -16.27 -34.67 -50.18
N THR A 250 -16.37 -33.53 -49.48
CA THR A 250 -15.89 -32.24 -50.04
C THR A 250 -14.50 -31.87 -49.52
N PRO A 251 -13.50 -31.63 -50.40
CA PRO A 251 -12.12 -31.31 -50.00
C PRO A 251 -12.00 -30.03 -49.16
N LEU A 252 -12.97 -29.11 -49.24
CA LEU A 252 -13.01 -27.89 -48.40
C LEU A 252 -13.23 -28.17 -46.89
N LYS A 253 -13.98 -29.21 -46.51
CA LYS A 253 -14.26 -29.51 -45.10
C LYS A 253 -13.13 -30.28 -44.43
N MET A 254 -12.45 -31.16 -45.18
CA MET A 254 -11.21 -31.79 -44.71
C MET A 254 -10.09 -30.75 -44.50
N ALA A 255 -10.01 -29.71 -45.34
CA ALA A 255 -9.07 -28.59 -45.16
C ALA A 255 -9.33 -27.77 -43.88
N GLN A 256 -10.59 -27.61 -43.47
CA GLN A 256 -10.95 -26.91 -42.23
C GLN A 256 -10.68 -27.74 -40.97
N LEU A 257 -10.89 -29.06 -41.01
CA LEU A 257 -10.55 -29.97 -39.91
C LEU A 257 -9.03 -30.24 -39.80
N THR A 258 -8.31 -30.32 -40.92
CA THR A 258 -6.83 -30.40 -40.93
C THR A 258 -6.20 -29.05 -40.53
N GLY A 259 -6.82 -27.92 -40.87
CA GLY A 259 -6.45 -26.62 -40.33
C GLY A 259 -6.56 -26.55 -38.80
N LEU A 260 -7.58 -27.18 -38.21
CA LEU A 260 -7.74 -27.29 -36.75
C LEU A 260 -6.71 -28.23 -36.09
N GLN A 261 -6.26 -29.29 -36.76
CA GLN A 261 -5.20 -30.17 -36.25
C GLN A 261 -3.79 -29.57 -36.42
N THR A 262 -3.57 -28.76 -37.46
CA THR A 262 -2.26 -28.14 -37.70
C THR A 262 -1.96 -27.06 -36.65
N ILE A 263 -2.98 -26.33 -36.19
CA ILE A 263 -2.84 -25.36 -35.08
C ILE A 263 -2.54 -26.08 -33.74
N ALA A 264 -2.93 -27.35 -33.59
CA ALA A 264 -2.64 -28.14 -32.39
C ALA A 264 -1.26 -28.82 -32.40
N MET A 265 -0.53 -28.84 -33.54
CA MET A 265 0.76 -29.55 -33.66
C MET A 265 1.95 -28.68 -34.08
N THR A 266 1.78 -27.42 -34.51
CA THR A 266 2.90 -26.51 -34.83
C THR A 266 3.38 -25.69 -33.63
N ALA A 267 3.52 -26.33 -32.47
CA ALA A 267 4.16 -25.74 -31.28
C ALA A 267 5.52 -26.41 -31.01
N THR A 268 6.35 -26.60 -32.04
CA THR A 268 7.78 -26.86 -31.82
C THR A 268 8.61 -26.42 -33.04
N ASP A 269 9.62 -25.58 -32.78
CA ASP A 269 10.76 -25.16 -33.62
C ASP A 269 10.59 -24.26 -34.86
N ALA A 270 10.95 -22.97 -34.73
CA ALA A 270 11.93 -22.22 -35.55
C ALA A 270 12.00 -20.71 -35.14
N PRO A 271 13.11 -19.95 -35.44
CA PRO A 271 13.67 -18.97 -34.50
C PRO A 271 13.39 -17.46 -34.76
N ALA A 272 13.41 -16.71 -33.65
CA ALA A 272 13.80 -15.31 -33.39
C ALA A 272 13.33 -14.16 -34.30
N THR A 273 12.50 -13.26 -33.74
CA THR A 273 12.82 -11.82 -33.68
C THR A 273 12.23 -11.22 -32.39
N GLU A 274 13.08 -10.67 -31.53
CA GLU A 274 12.76 -10.19 -30.18
C GLU A 274 11.95 -8.88 -30.17
N ALA A 275 10.78 -8.92 -29.52
CA ALA A 275 10.24 -7.82 -28.73
C ALA A 275 9.55 -8.45 -27.50
N PRO A 276 9.83 -8.03 -26.25
CA PRO A 276 9.49 -8.83 -25.08
C PRO A 276 8.01 -8.70 -24.73
N ALA A 277 7.18 -9.59 -25.25
CA ALA A 277 5.89 -9.88 -24.66
C ALA A 277 6.14 -10.60 -23.33
N THR A 278 6.00 -9.87 -22.22
CA THR A 278 6.17 -10.43 -20.87
C THR A 278 5.02 -11.40 -20.60
N ALA A 279 5.21 -12.68 -20.92
CA ALA A 279 4.32 -13.75 -20.49
C ALA A 279 4.18 -13.68 -18.96
N ALA A 280 2.96 -13.58 -18.47
CA ALA A 280 2.68 -13.58 -17.04
C ALA A 280 3.22 -14.90 -16.45
N PRO A 281 3.98 -14.86 -15.34
CA PRO A 281 4.51 -16.09 -14.75
C PRO A 281 3.35 -16.99 -14.31
N SER A 282 3.28 -18.21 -14.85
CA SER A 282 2.23 -19.20 -14.58
C SER A 282 2.28 -19.81 -13.16
N ASN A 283 3.18 -19.31 -12.29
CA ASN A 283 3.38 -19.76 -10.91
C ASN A 283 3.13 -18.63 -9.89
N LEU A 284 1.98 -17.95 -9.98
CA LEU A 284 1.65 -16.91 -9.01
C LEU A 284 1.32 -17.50 -7.64
N LYS A 285 1.86 -16.91 -6.58
CA LYS A 285 1.54 -17.32 -5.21
C LYS A 285 0.04 -17.19 -4.93
N PRO A 286 -0.55 -18.08 -4.11
CA PRO A 286 -1.91 -17.91 -3.61
C PRO A 286 -2.06 -16.61 -2.82
N GLY A 287 -3.26 -16.05 -2.85
CA GLY A 287 -3.61 -14.82 -2.15
C GLY A 287 -4.28 -13.79 -3.06
N PRO A 288 -4.89 -12.76 -2.45
CA PRO A 288 -5.53 -11.69 -3.21
C PRO A 288 -4.51 -10.88 -4.00
N VAL A 289 -4.97 -10.25 -5.08
CA VAL A 289 -4.20 -9.27 -5.83
C VAL A 289 -4.21 -7.93 -5.08
N SER A 290 -3.04 -7.30 -5.01
CA SER A 290 -2.87 -5.94 -4.50
C SER A 290 -2.38 -5.06 -5.63
N VAL A 291 -3.01 -3.91 -5.80
CA VAL A 291 -2.67 -2.90 -6.81
C VAL A 291 -2.33 -1.61 -6.07
N PHE A 292 -1.25 -0.96 -6.46
CA PHE A 292 -0.85 0.33 -5.91
C PHE A 292 -0.63 1.33 -7.03
N VAL A 293 -1.41 2.41 -7.04
CA VAL A 293 -1.25 3.56 -7.92
C VAL A 293 -0.50 4.65 -7.17
N SER A 294 0.69 4.99 -7.67
CA SER A 294 1.56 6.02 -7.14
C SER A 294 1.45 7.27 -8.00
N ARG A 295 0.98 8.38 -7.40
CA ARG A 295 1.01 9.70 -8.06
C ARG A 295 2.44 10.13 -8.34
N LYS A 296 3.33 9.93 -7.35
CA LYS A 296 4.74 10.33 -7.40
C LYS A 296 5.46 9.69 -8.58
N ASP A 297 5.17 8.43 -8.86
CA ASP A 297 5.88 7.66 -9.89
C ASP A 297 5.13 7.66 -11.23
N GLY A 298 3.87 8.10 -11.27
CA GLY A 298 3.03 8.03 -12.48
C GLY A 298 2.78 6.60 -12.95
N LYS A 299 2.78 5.64 -12.02
CA LYS A 299 2.72 4.20 -12.30
C LYS A 299 1.74 3.49 -11.38
N LEU A 300 1.26 2.35 -11.86
CA LEU A 300 0.69 1.31 -11.03
C LEU A 300 1.68 0.16 -10.86
N TYR A 301 1.61 -0.49 -9.71
CA TYR A 301 2.34 -1.69 -9.37
C TYR A 301 1.34 -2.77 -8.96
N VAL A 302 1.57 -4.01 -9.41
CA VAL A 302 0.72 -5.15 -9.07
C VAL A 302 1.52 -6.21 -8.34
N ARG A 303 0.99 -6.68 -7.22
CA ARG A 303 1.50 -7.80 -6.43
C ARG A 303 0.41 -8.86 -6.24
N LYS A 304 0.81 -10.11 -6.11
CA LYS A 304 -0.06 -11.21 -5.68
C LYS A 304 0.68 -12.10 -4.69
N GLY A 305 0.11 -12.29 -3.50
CA GLY A 305 0.74 -13.08 -2.44
C GLY A 305 2.16 -12.61 -2.07
N PHE A 306 2.37 -11.29 -2.00
CA PHE A 306 3.66 -10.62 -1.73
C PHE A 306 4.74 -10.78 -2.82
N THR A 307 4.36 -11.27 -4.01
CA THR A 307 5.25 -11.35 -5.17
C THR A 307 4.86 -10.27 -6.19
N PRO A 308 5.80 -9.45 -6.68
CA PRO A 308 5.56 -8.55 -7.81
C PRO A 308 5.11 -9.32 -9.05
N VAL A 309 4.08 -8.82 -9.74
CA VAL A 309 3.54 -9.43 -10.96
C VAL A 309 3.93 -8.59 -12.18
N PHE A 310 3.60 -7.29 -12.16
CA PHE A 310 4.00 -6.32 -13.19
C PHE A 310 3.81 -4.88 -12.69
N ASP A 311 4.38 -3.92 -13.41
CA ASP A 311 4.04 -2.49 -13.31
C ASP A 311 3.59 -1.95 -14.68
N ALA A 312 2.85 -0.85 -14.66
CA ALA A 312 2.41 -0.16 -15.87
C ALA A 312 2.33 1.35 -15.63
N PRO A 313 2.58 2.20 -16.65
CA PRO A 313 2.33 3.64 -16.52
C PRO A 313 0.83 3.92 -16.34
N VAL A 314 0.50 4.96 -15.60
CA VAL A 314 -0.86 5.50 -15.51
C VAL A 314 -0.88 6.95 -15.91
N THR A 315 -1.98 7.40 -16.52
CA THR A 315 -2.19 8.84 -16.75
C THR A 315 -2.98 9.39 -15.57
N ILE A 316 -2.47 10.47 -14.99
CA ILE A 316 -3.11 11.16 -13.87
C ILE A 316 -3.46 12.57 -14.33
N ASP A 317 -4.76 12.87 -14.37
CA ASP A 317 -5.24 14.21 -14.63
C ASP A 317 -4.88 15.15 -13.48
N ARG A 318 -4.46 16.37 -13.84
CA ARG A 318 -4.01 17.43 -12.92
C ARG A 318 -3.00 16.91 -11.87
N PRO A 319 -1.84 16.37 -12.28
CA PRO A 319 -0.95 15.61 -11.38
C PRO A 319 -0.37 16.45 -10.22
N ALA A 320 -0.39 17.78 -10.32
CA ALA A 320 0.03 18.68 -9.25
C ALA A 320 -0.93 18.64 -8.04
N GLU A 321 -2.22 18.41 -8.25
CA GLU A 321 -3.21 18.34 -7.18
C GLU A 321 -3.11 17.01 -6.41
N PRO A 322 -3.22 17.01 -5.07
CA PRO A 322 -3.19 15.79 -4.27
C PRO A 322 -4.33 14.85 -4.64
N LEU A 323 -4.03 13.56 -4.73
CA LEU A 323 -5.01 12.47 -4.77
C LEU A 323 -5.38 12.00 -3.36
N GLY A 324 -4.55 12.27 -2.34
CA GLY A 324 -4.71 11.70 -1.01
C GLY A 324 -4.20 10.26 -0.93
N THR A 325 -4.59 9.55 0.14
CA THR A 325 -4.33 8.11 0.28
C THR A 325 -5.65 7.37 0.55
N HIS A 326 -6.05 6.52 -0.39
CA HIS A 326 -7.29 5.75 -0.35
C HIS A 326 -7.00 4.27 -0.53
N VAL A 327 -7.64 3.44 0.30
CA VAL A 327 -7.54 1.98 0.25
C VAL A 327 -8.89 1.41 -0.10
N PHE A 328 -9.02 0.92 -1.32
CA PHE A 328 -10.19 0.20 -1.79
C PHE A 328 -10.00 -1.29 -1.56
N THR A 329 -11.01 -1.97 -1.02
CA THR A 329 -10.98 -3.43 -0.79
C THR A 329 -12.20 -4.09 -1.41
N ALA A 330 -11.98 -5.13 -2.21
CA ALA A 330 -13.03 -5.99 -2.74
C ALA A 330 -13.51 -6.90 -1.62
N LEU A 331 -14.70 -6.62 -1.09
CA LEU A 331 -15.30 -7.37 0.01
C LEU A 331 -15.85 -8.72 -0.45
N ALA A 332 -16.48 -8.74 -1.62
CA ALA A 332 -17.02 -9.93 -2.26
C ALA A 332 -16.91 -9.79 -3.78
N VAL A 333 -16.75 -10.93 -4.46
CA VAL A 333 -16.77 -11.04 -5.92
C VAL A 333 -17.80 -12.12 -6.25
N ASP A 334 -18.87 -11.74 -6.96
CA ASP A 334 -19.97 -12.62 -7.34
C ASP A 334 -20.27 -12.44 -8.83
N GLY A 335 -19.91 -13.43 -9.65
CA GLY A 335 -19.98 -13.34 -11.10
C GLY A 335 -19.17 -12.14 -11.62
N GLU A 336 -19.88 -11.17 -12.21
CA GLU A 336 -19.31 -9.92 -12.73
C GLU A 336 -19.38 -8.75 -11.73
N GLN A 337 -20.01 -8.94 -10.57
CA GLN A 337 -20.20 -7.90 -9.57
C GLN A 337 -19.15 -7.98 -8.47
N VAL A 338 -18.72 -6.80 -8.00
CA VAL A 338 -17.77 -6.68 -6.88
C VAL A 338 -18.31 -5.66 -5.91
N ARG A 339 -18.43 -6.08 -4.65
CA ARG A 339 -18.76 -5.16 -3.58
C ARG A 339 -17.47 -4.55 -3.05
N TRP A 340 -17.31 -3.24 -3.18
CA TRP A 340 -16.12 -2.52 -2.75
C TRP A 340 -16.42 -1.66 -1.53
N ASN A 341 -15.45 -1.54 -0.64
CA ASN A 341 -15.39 -0.42 0.28
C ASN A 341 -14.10 0.39 0.06
N VAL A 342 -14.07 1.58 0.65
CA VAL A 342 -12.89 2.43 0.69
C VAL A 342 -12.66 2.94 2.10
N VAL A 343 -11.39 2.94 2.51
CA VAL A 343 -10.90 3.67 3.68
C VAL A 343 -10.03 4.82 3.17
N SER A 344 -10.44 6.05 3.46
CA SER A 344 -9.67 7.25 3.11
C SER A 344 -8.88 7.71 4.33
N MET A 345 -7.56 7.90 4.17
CA MET A 345 -6.74 8.43 5.25
C MET A 345 -6.97 9.93 5.38
N PRO A 346 -7.21 10.45 6.60
CA PRO A 346 -7.38 11.87 6.82
C PRO A 346 -6.10 12.63 6.45
N SER A 347 -6.26 13.84 5.91
CA SER A 347 -5.11 14.70 5.63
C SER A 347 -4.38 15.00 6.94
N SER A 348 -3.05 15.04 6.89
CA SER A 348 -2.31 15.60 8.03
C SER A 348 -2.68 17.08 8.12
N SER A 349 -2.91 17.62 9.31
CA SER A 349 -3.31 19.02 9.54
C SER A 349 -2.37 20.10 8.96
N ARG A 350 -1.25 19.71 8.33
CA ARG A 350 -0.33 20.60 7.60
C ARG A 350 -0.66 20.73 6.11
N SER A 351 -1.52 19.88 5.56
CA SER A 351 -1.99 19.99 4.18
C SER A 351 -3.00 21.13 4.12
N ALA A 352 -2.67 22.24 3.46
CA ALA A 352 -3.60 23.35 3.27
C ALA A 352 -4.79 22.98 2.36
N GLU A 353 -4.64 21.93 1.55
CA GLU A 353 -5.68 21.47 0.62
C GLU A 353 -6.48 20.29 1.19
N PRO A 354 -7.82 20.31 1.04
CA PRO A 354 -8.67 19.17 1.37
C PRO A 354 -8.26 17.95 0.55
N VAL A 355 -8.11 16.79 1.19
CA VAL A 355 -7.97 15.52 0.47
C VAL A 355 -9.27 15.29 -0.32
N PRO A 356 -9.20 15.04 -1.65
CA PRO A 356 -10.39 14.82 -2.44
C PRO A 356 -11.13 13.56 -1.99
N PRO A 357 -12.46 13.48 -2.19
CA PRO A 357 -13.19 12.24 -2.01
C PRO A 357 -12.61 11.13 -2.89
N ALA A 358 -12.69 9.88 -2.41
CA ALA A 358 -12.11 8.72 -3.09
C ALA A 358 -12.58 8.55 -4.56
N GLY A 359 -13.85 8.86 -4.87
CA GLY A 359 -14.37 8.83 -6.24
C GLY A 359 -13.70 9.85 -7.15
N ALA A 360 -13.55 11.10 -6.68
CA ALA A 360 -12.87 12.15 -7.43
C ALA A 360 -11.39 11.84 -7.67
N ALA A 361 -10.73 11.13 -6.75
CA ALA A 361 -9.38 10.62 -6.97
C ALA A 361 -9.35 9.53 -8.07
N LEU A 362 -10.34 8.63 -8.11
CA LEU A 362 -10.46 7.60 -9.16
C LEU A 362 -10.74 8.20 -10.55
N ASP A 363 -11.57 9.23 -10.65
CA ASP A 363 -11.90 9.88 -11.94
C ASP A 363 -10.67 10.45 -12.65
N ARG A 364 -9.67 10.86 -11.87
CA ARG A 364 -8.41 11.43 -12.37
C ARG A 364 -7.42 10.38 -12.86
N ILE A 365 -7.65 9.08 -12.62
CA ILE A 365 -6.70 8.02 -12.94
C ILE A 365 -7.18 7.23 -14.16
N ALA A 366 -6.38 7.23 -15.22
CA ALA A 366 -6.56 6.33 -16.36
C ALA A 366 -5.51 5.22 -16.31
N ILE A 367 -6.00 3.99 -16.14
CA ILE A 367 -5.21 2.75 -16.18
C ILE A 367 -5.31 2.17 -17.60
N PRO A 368 -4.19 1.79 -18.24
CA PRO A 368 -4.19 1.11 -19.54
C PRO A 368 -5.09 -0.12 -19.55
N GLN A 369 -5.79 -0.34 -20.67
CA GLN A 369 -6.81 -1.39 -20.76
C GLN A 369 -6.24 -2.79 -20.56
N ASP A 370 -5.06 -3.06 -21.12
CA ASP A 370 -4.33 -4.32 -20.93
C ASP A 370 -3.99 -4.58 -19.44
N ALA A 371 -3.56 -3.54 -18.72
CA ALA A 371 -3.32 -3.63 -17.28
C ALA A 371 -4.61 -3.90 -16.50
N ARG A 372 -5.72 -3.24 -16.86
CA ARG A 372 -7.04 -3.47 -16.25
C ARG A 372 -7.48 -4.93 -16.44
N GLU A 373 -7.36 -5.46 -17.65
CA GLU A 373 -7.76 -6.84 -17.99
C GLU A 373 -6.92 -7.88 -17.22
N ARG A 374 -5.60 -7.66 -17.13
CA ARG A 374 -4.70 -8.51 -16.35
C ARG A 374 -5.03 -8.49 -14.85
N ILE A 375 -5.41 -7.33 -14.30
CA ILE A 375 -5.84 -7.21 -12.90
C ILE A 375 -7.21 -7.89 -12.70
N ALA A 376 -8.15 -7.68 -13.61
CA ALA A 376 -9.49 -8.27 -13.57
C ALA A 376 -9.44 -9.80 -13.55
N ALA A 377 -8.52 -10.42 -14.29
CA ALA A 377 -8.31 -11.87 -14.30
C ALA A 377 -7.77 -12.43 -12.96
N LEU A 378 -7.23 -11.58 -12.10
CA LEU A 378 -6.68 -11.95 -10.78
C LEU A 378 -7.60 -11.56 -9.61
N LEU A 379 -8.76 -10.97 -9.91
CA LEU A 379 -9.64 -10.39 -8.90
C LEU A 379 -10.29 -11.47 -8.04
N SER A 380 -10.29 -11.26 -6.74
CA SER A 380 -10.87 -12.15 -5.73
C SER A 380 -11.24 -11.36 -4.49
N ALA A 381 -12.04 -11.94 -3.58
CA ALA A 381 -12.33 -11.32 -2.30
C ALA A 381 -11.03 -11.05 -1.52
N GLY A 382 -10.91 -9.85 -0.96
CA GLY A 382 -9.71 -9.34 -0.32
C GLY A 382 -8.71 -8.67 -1.26
N ALA A 383 -8.97 -8.64 -2.58
CA ALA A 383 -8.19 -7.84 -3.51
C ALA A 383 -8.25 -6.36 -3.11
N SER A 384 -7.15 -5.64 -3.34
CA SER A 384 -7.05 -4.24 -2.94
C SER A 384 -6.51 -3.34 -4.04
N LEU A 385 -6.99 -2.10 -4.05
CA LEU A 385 -6.43 -1.00 -4.81
C LEU A 385 -6.05 0.09 -3.82
N ILE A 386 -4.79 0.50 -3.80
CA ILE A 386 -4.29 1.62 -3.02
C ILE A 386 -3.98 2.74 -3.99
N VAL A 387 -4.59 3.91 -3.79
CA VAL A 387 -4.24 5.14 -4.50
C VAL A 387 -3.52 6.04 -3.51
N SER A 388 -2.33 6.53 -3.84
CA SER A 388 -1.59 7.42 -2.95
C SER A 388 -0.79 8.49 -3.69
N ASP A 389 -0.64 9.63 -3.04
CA ASP A 389 0.34 10.65 -3.42
C ASP A 389 1.81 10.20 -3.27
N GLN A 390 2.04 9.14 -2.50
CA GLN A 390 3.36 8.61 -2.18
C GLN A 390 3.84 7.59 -3.22
N GLY A 391 5.15 7.37 -3.28
CA GLY A 391 5.76 6.27 -4.02
C GLY A 391 5.84 4.98 -3.22
N LEU A 392 6.51 3.96 -3.77
CA LEU A 392 6.84 2.76 -3.01
C LEU A 392 7.67 3.13 -1.78
N GLY A 393 7.17 2.81 -0.58
CA GLY A 393 7.89 3.06 0.66
C GLY A 393 9.15 2.18 0.77
N PRO A 394 10.15 2.58 1.58
CA PRO A 394 11.40 1.83 1.74
C PRO A 394 11.20 0.42 2.34
N GLU A 395 10.07 0.20 3.00
CA GLU A 395 9.68 -1.11 3.56
C GLU A 395 9.00 -2.03 2.54
N THR A 396 8.66 -1.52 1.35
CA THR A 396 8.04 -2.33 0.30
C THR A 396 9.11 -3.13 -0.45
N GLY A 397 9.23 -4.41 -0.14
CA GLY A 397 10.31 -5.26 -0.65
C GLY A 397 9.89 -6.71 -0.93
N LYS A 398 10.86 -7.62 -0.81
CA LYS A 398 10.65 -9.07 -0.93
C LYS A 398 9.83 -9.56 0.28
N GLY A 399 8.77 -10.31 0.01
CA GLY A 399 7.95 -10.90 1.07
C GLY A 399 7.00 -9.91 1.77
N THR A 400 6.82 -8.70 1.23
CA THR A 400 5.82 -7.74 1.69
C THR A 400 4.77 -7.46 0.62
N ASP A 401 3.60 -6.99 1.06
CA ASP A 401 2.71 -6.22 0.18
C ASP A 401 3.22 -4.77 0.04
N PHE A 402 2.41 -3.89 -0.53
CA PHE A 402 2.65 -2.46 -0.52
C PHE A 402 2.55 -1.88 0.89
N ILE A 403 3.63 -1.24 1.33
CA ILE A 403 3.70 -0.45 2.55
C ILE A 403 3.81 1.02 2.13
N VAL A 404 2.80 1.80 2.49
CA VAL A 404 2.69 3.22 2.15
C VAL A 404 2.78 4.03 3.43
N LEU A 405 3.92 4.67 3.66
CA LEU A 405 4.11 5.57 4.80
C LEU A 405 3.56 6.95 4.45
N THR A 406 2.73 7.51 5.32
CA THR A 406 2.19 8.87 5.17
C THR A 406 2.82 9.86 6.13
N ARG A 407 3.62 9.40 7.10
CA ARG A 407 4.39 10.24 8.02
C ARG A 407 5.51 9.48 8.72
#